data_AF-A0A7S0BC80-F1
#
_entry.id   AF-A0A7S0BC80-F1
#
_cell.length_a   1.000
_cell.length_b   1.000
_cell.length_c   1.000
_cell.angle_alpha   90.00
_cell.angle_beta   90.00
_cell.angle_gamma   90.00
#
_symmetry.space_group_name_H-M   'P 1'
#
loop_
_entity.id
_entity.type
_entity.pdbx_description
1 polymer ?
#
loop_
_entity_poly.entity_id
_entity_poly.type
_entity_poly.pdbx_seq_one_letter_code
_entity_poly.pdbx_strand_id
1 'polypeptide(L)'
;ASSGVAHWTPGLTHAAMSSTLDGVSYPREVPSPPGLPPGWKAIERAYSASSKSFGKTYIRYDSPNGKHKTVGSVRMCVQKDAEDKGLNVAVALKAFDKAIQDAKEAKQKEREEAGQLAGAKREEAVEAFRARYGELNGATVSKLPGWRAESIYREACGQTSVTYYSPDGRAYGAVKSVEAFFGMQVLAGRNIPIIEEARARVLMDENGRPINEARQEINYQRTLDGEIQVQKRPKTSFNEEDYRECRLLVAPTRDSLKDKRLDAAGLPAAEREALQSSASELLRRLVAERRLEAP
;
A
#
# COMPACT_ATOMS: atom_id res chain seq x y z
N ALA A 1 14.51 29.05 7.14
CA ALA A 1 13.39 28.36 7.80
C ALA A 1 12.84 27.33 6.83
N SER A 2 13.19 26.05 7.01
CA SER A 2 12.72 24.93 6.19
C SER A 2 11.30 24.54 6.61
N SER A 3 10.29 25.04 5.89
CA SER A 3 8.90 24.61 6.08
C SER A 3 8.72 23.21 5.49
N GLY A 4 8.93 22.19 6.31
CA GLY A 4 8.56 20.82 5.98
C GLY A 4 7.04 20.73 5.80
N VAL A 5 6.58 20.55 4.56
CA VAL A 5 5.15 20.36 4.26
C VAL A 5 4.77 18.97 4.74
N ALA A 6 4.11 18.90 5.90
CA ALA A 6 3.56 17.66 6.41
C ALA A 6 2.44 17.17 5.47
N HIS A 7 2.72 16.14 4.68
CA HIS A 7 1.71 15.48 3.86
C HIS A 7 0.68 14.79 4.77
N TRP A 8 -0.50 15.39 4.88
CA TRP A 8 -1.62 14.78 5.57
C TRP A 8 -2.28 13.73 4.67
N THR A 9 -2.18 12.44 5.02
CA THR A 9 -2.88 11.34 4.35
C THR A 9 -4.32 11.21 4.88
N PRO A 10 -5.36 11.47 4.06
CA PRO A 10 -6.74 11.47 4.56
C PRO A 10 -7.38 10.11 4.42
N GLY A 11 -7.82 9.56 5.55
CA GLY A 11 -8.79 8.48 5.61
C GLY A 11 -8.62 7.66 6.87
N LEU A 12 -9.04 8.18 8.04
CA LEU A 12 -8.89 7.46 9.31
C LEU A 12 -9.89 7.98 10.36
N THR A 13 -10.98 7.24 10.54
CA THR A 13 -11.85 7.31 11.74
C THR A 13 -11.29 6.47 12.90
N HIS A 14 -10.16 5.78 12.70
CA HIS A 14 -9.26 5.35 13.77
C HIS A 14 -8.04 6.27 13.72
N ALA A 15 -7.51 6.79 14.82
CA ALA A 15 -6.24 7.52 14.74
C ALA A 15 -5.16 6.55 14.23
N ALA A 16 -4.55 6.81 13.07
CA ALA A 16 -3.45 5.98 12.59
C ALA A 16 -2.34 6.18 13.59
N MET A 17 -2.00 5.11 14.30
CA MET A 17 -0.85 5.12 15.17
C MET A 17 0.38 5.25 14.27
N SER A 18 0.96 6.45 14.23
CA SER A 18 2.25 6.66 13.57
C SER A 18 3.35 6.05 14.44
N SER A 19 4.43 5.60 13.83
CA SER A 19 5.64 5.25 14.58
C SER A 19 6.29 6.52 15.14
N THR A 20 6.95 6.40 16.30
CA THR A 20 7.81 7.47 16.82
C THR A 20 8.96 7.71 15.84
N LEU A 21 9.20 8.98 15.52
CA LEU A 21 10.36 9.40 14.73
C LEU A 21 11.59 9.55 15.63
N ASP A 22 12.72 9.01 15.20
CA ASP A 22 14.01 9.14 15.91
C ASP A 22 14.42 10.61 16.00
N GLY A 23 14.91 11.02 17.18
CA GLY A 23 15.35 12.39 17.45
C GLY A 23 14.22 13.41 17.67
N VAL A 24 12.94 13.01 17.59
CA VAL A 24 11.80 13.90 17.88
C VAL A 24 11.40 13.78 19.34
N SER A 25 11.32 14.92 20.04
CA SER A 25 10.81 14.99 21.42
C SER A 25 9.28 15.05 21.45
N TYR A 26 8.66 14.32 22.38
CA TYR A 26 7.21 14.29 22.60
C TYR A 26 6.88 14.76 24.03
N PRO A 27 5.74 15.44 24.26
CA PRO A 27 4.69 15.78 23.29
C PRO A 27 5.07 16.91 22.33
N ARG A 28 4.53 16.90 21.11
CA ARG A 28 4.69 18.00 20.13
C ARG A 28 3.35 18.46 19.57
N GLU A 29 3.25 19.74 19.24
CA GLU A 29 2.09 20.30 18.53
C GLU A 29 2.16 19.87 17.06
N VAL A 30 1.02 19.43 16.50
CA VAL A 30 0.88 19.01 15.10
C VAL A 30 -0.21 19.83 14.40
N PRO A 31 -0.21 19.93 13.06
CA PRO A 31 -1.23 20.66 12.33
C PRO A 31 -2.65 20.22 12.71
N SER A 32 -3.53 21.18 12.96
CA SER A 32 -4.91 20.93 13.35
C SER A 32 -5.67 20.17 12.25
N PRO A 33 -6.33 19.04 12.58
CA PRO A 33 -7.15 18.32 11.62
C PRO A 33 -8.39 19.14 11.21
N PRO A 34 -8.98 18.84 10.04
CA PRO A 34 -10.19 19.51 9.59
C PRO A 34 -11.34 19.35 10.61
N GLY A 35 -12.04 20.45 10.85
CA GLY A 35 -13.18 20.51 11.78
C GLY A 35 -12.82 20.69 13.26
N LEU A 36 -11.53 20.87 13.60
CA LEU A 36 -11.14 21.25 14.97
C LEU A 36 -11.59 22.69 15.27
N PRO A 37 -12.24 22.97 16.43
CA PRO A 37 -12.68 24.31 16.76
C PRO A 37 -11.50 25.31 16.84
N PRO A 38 -11.70 26.59 16.49
CA PRO A 38 -10.63 27.59 16.52
C PRO A 38 -9.95 27.69 17.90
N GLY A 39 -8.62 27.72 17.89
CA GLY A 39 -7.78 27.84 19.10
C GLY A 39 -7.49 26.53 19.82
N TRP A 40 -8.19 25.44 19.51
CA TRP A 40 -7.81 24.12 20.01
C TRP A 40 -6.51 23.65 19.35
N LYS A 41 -5.67 22.97 20.14
CA LYS A 41 -4.37 22.46 19.70
C LYS A 41 -4.41 20.96 19.56
N ALA A 42 -3.86 20.43 18.47
CA ALA A 42 -3.61 19.01 18.30
C ALA A 42 -2.19 18.69 18.79
N ILE A 43 -2.08 17.77 19.75
CA ILE A 43 -0.83 17.39 20.40
C ILE A 43 -0.58 15.91 20.14
N GLU A 44 0.51 15.61 19.45
CA GLU A 44 1.00 14.25 19.26
C GLU A 44 1.82 13.83 20.48
N ARG A 45 1.46 12.68 21.04
CA ARG A 45 2.06 12.06 22.22
C ARG A 45 2.58 10.67 21.87
N ALA A 46 3.69 10.26 22.47
CA ALA A 46 4.17 8.89 22.38
C ALA A 46 3.54 8.02 23.47
N TYR A 47 3.29 6.75 23.18
CA TYR A 47 2.96 5.77 24.21
C TYR A 47 4.18 5.50 25.11
N SER A 48 3.94 5.30 26.40
CA SER A 48 5.00 4.95 27.38
C SER A 48 5.63 3.58 27.09
N ALA A 49 6.85 3.37 27.60
CA ALA A 49 7.56 2.08 27.52
C ALA A 49 6.77 0.89 28.10
N SER A 50 5.87 1.16 29.05
CA SER A 50 5.00 0.15 29.65
C SER A 50 3.78 -0.24 28.80
N SER A 51 3.49 0.47 27.71
CA SER A 51 2.32 0.22 26.87
C SER A 51 2.60 -0.85 25.82
N LYS A 52 1.60 -1.70 25.52
CA LYS A 52 1.63 -2.62 24.37
C LYS A 52 1.84 -1.91 23.02
N SER A 53 1.56 -0.61 22.98
CA SER A 53 1.74 0.24 21.80
C SER A 53 3.00 1.11 21.91
N PHE A 54 4.01 0.69 22.68
CA PHE A 54 5.29 1.37 22.73
C PHE A 54 5.89 1.53 21.33
N GLY A 55 6.55 2.67 21.09
CA GLY A 55 7.06 3.07 19.77
C GLY A 55 5.99 3.64 18.82
N LYS A 56 4.74 3.76 19.25
CA LYS A 56 3.67 4.42 18.50
C LYS A 56 3.30 5.77 19.12
N THR A 57 2.74 6.65 18.29
CA THR A 57 2.19 7.94 18.68
C THR A 57 0.67 7.97 18.57
N TYR A 58 0.05 8.90 19.30
CA TYR A 58 -1.38 9.19 19.24
C TYR A 58 -1.62 10.69 19.39
N ILE A 59 -2.70 11.18 18.77
CA ILE A 59 -3.07 12.61 18.84
C ILE A 59 -4.13 12.82 19.92
N ARG A 60 -3.94 13.86 20.73
CA ARG A 60 -4.91 14.38 21.69
C ARG A 60 -5.10 15.87 21.49
N TYR A 61 -6.20 16.40 22.00
CA TYR A 61 -6.54 17.80 21.81
C TYR A 61 -6.65 18.53 23.13
N ASP A 62 -6.05 19.72 23.17
CA ASP A 62 -6.09 20.62 24.32
C ASP A 62 -6.83 21.91 23.93
N SER A 63 -7.72 22.34 24.81
CA SER A 63 -8.51 23.56 24.66
C SER A 63 -7.65 24.82 24.88
N PRO A 64 -8.00 25.96 24.24
CA PRO A 64 -7.22 27.20 24.35
C PRO A 64 -7.19 27.78 25.76
N ASN A 65 -8.23 27.54 26.56
CA ASN A 65 -8.34 27.99 27.95
C ASN A 65 -7.66 27.03 28.96
N GLY A 66 -7.13 25.89 28.50
CA GLY A 66 -6.52 24.87 29.35
C GLY A 66 -7.51 24.06 30.22
N LYS A 67 -8.82 24.29 30.09
CA LYS A 67 -9.87 23.63 30.90
C LYS A 67 -10.03 22.16 30.52
N HIS A 68 -10.04 21.87 29.22
CA HIS A 68 -10.07 20.51 28.68
C HIS A 68 -8.68 20.16 28.14
N LYS A 69 -8.07 19.10 28.69
CA LYS A 69 -6.79 18.57 28.23
C LYS A 69 -6.94 17.11 27.83
N THR A 70 -6.12 16.66 26.90
CA THR A 70 -6.02 15.26 26.48
C THR A 70 -7.32 14.71 25.88
N VAL A 71 -8.12 15.55 25.20
CA VAL A 71 -9.39 15.13 24.59
C VAL A 71 -9.12 14.16 23.43
N GLY A 72 -9.94 13.11 23.32
CA GLY A 72 -9.64 11.97 22.45
C GLY A 72 -10.05 12.11 20.99
N SER A 73 -10.97 13.02 20.65
CA SER A 73 -11.48 13.17 19.29
C SER A 73 -11.91 14.61 18.99
N VAL A 74 -11.87 14.99 17.71
CA VAL A 74 -12.32 16.31 17.23
C VAL A 74 -13.80 16.54 17.54
N ARG A 75 -14.64 15.51 17.38
CA ARG A 75 -16.06 15.57 17.73
C ARG A 75 -16.28 15.95 19.21
N MET A 76 -15.51 15.35 20.13
CA MET A 76 -15.57 15.70 21.55
C MET A 76 -15.07 17.13 21.82
N CYS A 77 -14.12 17.62 21.03
CA CYS A 77 -13.67 19.02 21.12
C CYS A 77 -14.80 19.97 20.72
N VAL A 78 -15.50 19.70 19.61
CA VAL A 78 -16.66 20.49 19.17
C VAL A 78 -17.76 20.50 20.24
N GLN A 79 -18.06 19.34 20.83
CA GLN A 79 -19.02 19.26 21.92
C GLN A 79 -18.60 20.12 23.14
N LYS A 80 -17.39 19.91 23.65
CA LYS A 80 -16.87 20.64 24.82
C LYS A 80 -16.74 22.15 24.58
N ASP A 81 -16.36 22.54 23.36
CA ASP A 81 -16.26 23.94 22.94
C ASP A 81 -17.64 24.61 22.87
N ALA A 82 -18.65 23.90 22.34
CA ALA A 82 -20.03 24.38 22.34
C ALA A 82 -20.58 24.54 23.77
N GLU A 83 -20.31 23.57 24.65
CA GLU A 83 -20.67 23.64 26.08
C GLU A 83 -20.00 24.83 26.77
N ASP A 84 -18.69 25.03 26.58
CA ASP A 84 -17.94 26.14 27.17
C ASP A 84 -18.41 27.52 26.68
N LYS A 85 -18.92 27.60 25.45
CA LYS A 85 -19.46 28.84 24.85
C LYS A 85 -20.96 29.04 25.11
N GLY A 86 -21.64 28.09 25.76
CA GLY A 86 -23.09 28.14 25.95
C GLY A 86 -23.90 27.99 24.65
N LEU A 87 -23.32 27.37 23.62
CA LEU A 87 -23.97 27.10 22.34
C LEU A 87 -24.72 25.76 22.39
N ASN A 88 -25.71 25.60 21.50
CA ASN A 88 -26.42 24.32 21.38
C ASN A 88 -25.51 23.24 20.77
N VAL A 89 -25.16 22.23 21.59
CA VAL A 89 -24.27 21.12 21.23
C VAL A 89 -24.77 20.35 20.01
N ALA A 90 -26.07 20.06 19.91
CA ALA A 90 -26.63 19.27 18.81
C ALA A 90 -26.48 20.00 17.46
N VAL A 91 -26.67 21.32 17.46
CA VAL A 91 -26.47 22.15 16.26
C VAL A 91 -24.99 22.17 15.85
N ALA A 92 -24.08 22.33 16.81
CA ALA A 92 -22.65 22.33 16.55
C ALA A 92 -22.15 20.99 15.98
N LEU A 93 -22.60 19.86 16.55
CA LEU A 93 -22.26 18.53 16.06
C LEU A 93 -22.81 18.26 14.66
N LYS A 94 -24.05 18.71 14.36
CA LYS A 94 -24.64 18.58 13.02
C LYS A 94 -23.85 19.38 11.98
N ALA A 95 -23.39 20.58 12.32
CA ALA A 95 -22.55 21.39 11.44
C ALA A 95 -21.19 20.71 11.18
N PHE A 96 -20.58 20.13 12.22
CA PHE A 96 -19.35 19.35 12.09
C PHE A 96 -19.52 18.13 11.17
N ASP A 97 -20.58 17.33 11.38
CA ASP A 97 -20.86 16.15 10.55
C ASP A 97 -21.06 16.51 9.08
N LYS A 98 -21.79 17.59 8.81
CA LYS A 98 -21.96 18.11 7.46
C LYS A 98 -20.62 18.52 6.84
N ALA A 99 -19.78 19.27 7.56
CA ALA A 99 -18.48 19.71 7.04
C ALA A 99 -17.54 18.53 6.71
N ILE A 100 -17.53 17.48 7.54
CA ILE A 100 -16.74 16.26 7.28
C ILE A 100 -17.28 15.53 6.05
N GLN A 101 -18.61 15.46 5.88
CA GLN A 101 -19.23 14.83 4.72
C GLN A 101 -18.93 15.61 3.44
N ASP A 102 -19.10 16.92 3.44
CA ASP A 102 -18.80 17.81 2.31
C ASP A 102 -17.32 17.69 1.90
N ALA A 103 -16.39 17.64 2.87
CA ALA A 103 -14.97 17.43 2.61
C ALA A 103 -14.66 16.04 2.02
N LYS A 104 -15.36 15.00 2.49
CA LYS A 104 -15.23 13.64 1.96
C LYS A 104 -15.73 13.56 0.52
N GLU A 105 -16.87 14.19 0.22
CA GLU A 105 -17.45 14.26 -1.12
C GLU A 105 -16.58 15.06 -2.08
N ALA A 106 -16.08 16.23 -1.65
CA ALA A 106 -15.15 17.04 -2.45
C ALA A 106 -13.88 16.25 -2.79
N LYS A 107 -13.29 15.56 -1.79
CA LYS A 107 -12.12 14.72 -2.01
C LYS A 107 -12.43 13.51 -2.89
N GLN A 108 -13.61 12.91 -2.76
CA GLN A 108 -14.02 11.82 -3.62
C GLN A 108 -14.16 12.31 -5.06
N LYS A 109 -14.78 13.46 -5.28
CA LYS A 109 -14.91 14.09 -6.59
C LYS A 109 -13.54 14.40 -7.19
N GLU A 110 -12.62 14.97 -6.41
CA GLU A 110 -11.22 15.19 -6.83
C GLU A 110 -10.53 13.88 -7.23
N ARG A 111 -10.73 12.80 -6.47
CA ARG A 111 -10.21 11.46 -6.81
C ARG A 111 -10.82 10.90 -8.10
N GLU A 112 -12.12 11.07 -8.30
CA GLU A 112 -12.82 10.65 -9.51
C GLU A 112 -12.33 11.44 -10.73
N GLU A 113 -12.18 12.76 -10.61
CA GLU A 113 -11.60 13.64 -11.63
C GLU A 113 -10.13 13.30 -11.90
N ALA A 114 -9.39 12.84 -10.88
CA ALA A 114 -8.03 12.33 -11.03
C ALA A 114 -7.97 10.90 -11.64
N GLY A 115 -9.10 10.29 -11.97
CA GLY A 115 -9.18 8.95 -12.57
C GLY A 115 -9.00 7.81 -11.57
N GLN A 116 -9.00 8.07 -10.26
CA GLN A 116 -9.01 7.05 -9.21
C GLN A 116 -10.45 6.60 -8.92
N LEU A 117 -11.07 5.98 -9.92
CA LEU A 117 -12.42 5.44 -9.78
C LEU A 117 -12.43 4.15 -8.95
N ALA A 118 -13.48 3.97 -8.17
CA ALA A 118 -13.76 2.75 -7.43
C ALA A 118 -15.13 2.17 -7.83
N GLY A 119 -15.31 0.86 -7.64
CA GLY A 119 -16.58 0.19 -7.85
C GLY A 119 -17.07 0.22 -9.30
N ALA A 120 -18.39 0.36 -9.48
CA ALA A 120 -19.06 0.24 -10.77
C ALA A 120 -18.55 1.23 -11.84
N LYS A 121 -18.28 2.49 -11.46
CA LYS A 121 -17.75 3.51 -12.40
C LYS A 121 -16.40 3.10 -13.00
N ARG A 122 -15.56 2.41 -12.22
CA ARG A 122 -14.27 1.90 -12.72
C ARG A 122 -14.48 0.83 -13.77
N GLU A 123 -15.42 -0.08 -13.54
CA GLU A 123 -15.74 -1.17 -14.47
C GLU A 123 -16.36 -0.63 -15.76
N GLU A 124 -17.28 0.33 -15.67
CA GLU A 124 -17.86 1.03 -16.83
C GLU A 124 -16.78 1.73 -17.67
N ALA A 125 -15.86 2.46 -17.04
CA ALA A 125 -14.75 3.09 -17.75
C ALA A 125 -13.83 2.05 -18.43
N VAL A 126 -13.52 0.94 -17.75
CA VAL A 126 -12.72 -0.16 -18.33
C VAL A 126 -13.45 -0.78 -19.52
N GLU A 127 -14.75 -1.00 -19.43
CA GLU A 127 -15.56 -1.56 -20.52
C GLU A 127 -15.63 -0.60 -21.70
N ALA A 128 -15.86 0.69 -21.46
CA ALA A 128 -15.82 1.71 -22.51
C ALA A 128 -14.46 1.79 -23.21
N PHE A 129 -13.36 1.67 -22.46
CA PHE A 129 -12.01 1.58 -23.03
C PHE A 129 -11.86 0.33 -23.91
N ARG A 130 -12.24 -0.84 -23.38
CA ARG A 130 -12.09 -2.13 -24.08
C ARG A 130 -13.00 -2.23 -25.30
N ALA A 131 -14.18 -1.64 -25.28
CA ALA A 131 -15.07 -1.58 -26.44
C ALA A 131 -14.43 -0.82 -27.61
N ARG A 132 -13.67 0.24 -27.32
CA ARG A 132 -13.05 1.09 -28.35
C ARG A 132 -11.68 0.60 -28.79
N TYR A 133 -10.82 0.23 -27.86
CA TYR A 133 -9.43 -0.14 -28.15
C TYR A 133 -9.14 -1.61 -27.89
N GLY A 134 -10.00 -2.38 -27.23
CA GLY A 134 -9.68 -3.74 -26.77
C GLY A 134 -8.86 -3.74 -25.47
N GLU A 135 -8.50 -4.93 -24.99
CA GLU A 135 -7.77 -5.09 -23.73
C GLU A 135 -6.33 -4.52 -23.82
N LEU A 136 -5.88 -3.90 -22.73
CA LEU A 136 -4.52 -3.40 -22.58
C LEU A 136 -3.65 -4.45 -21.89
N ASN A 137 -2.45 -4.67 -22.42
CA ASN A 137 -1.47 -5.54 -21.78
C ASN A 137 -0.33 -4.72 -21.14
N GLY A 138 0.39 -5.30 -20.18
CA GLY A 138 1.46 -4.61 -19.47
C GLY A 138 2.61 -4.15 -20.38
N ALA A 139 2.91 -4.89 -21.45
CA ALA A 139 3.94 -4.52 -22.41
C ALA A 139 3.59 -3.24 -23.17
N THR A 140 2.32 -3.09 -23.58
CA THR A 140 1.80 -1.89 -24.24
C THR A 140 1.90 -0.68 -23.32
N VAL A 141 1.55 -0.84 -22.03
CA VAL A 141 1.63 0.26 -21.05
C VAL A 141 3.06 0.79 -20.93
N SER A 142 4.06 -0.09 -20.91
CA SER A 142 5.48 0.28 -20.87
C SER A 142 5.97 1.00 -22.12
N LYS A 143 5.24 0.93 -23.25
CA LYS A 143 5.57 1.64 -24.50
C LYS A 143 4.79 2.94 -24.67
N LEU A 144 3.89 3.30 -23.75
CA LEU A 144 3.17 4.56 -23.80
C LEU A 144 4.13 5.75 -23.58
N PRO A 145 4.06 6.81 -24.40
CA PRO A 145 4.93 7.97 -24.25
C PRO A 145 4.82 8.62 -22.86
N GLY A 146 5.95 8.79 -22.19
CA GLY A 146 6.04 9.39 -20.85
C GLY A 146 5.57 8.50 -19.70
N TRP A 147 5.07 7.30 -19.99
CA TRP A 147 4.78 6.32 -18.94
C TRP A 147 6.05 5.56 -18.57
N ARG A 148 6.13 5.17 -17.29
CA ARG A 148 7.18 4.29 -16.78
C ARG A 148 6.55 3.14 -15.99
N ALA A 149 7.22 2.00 -15.95
CA ALA A 149 6.77 0.84 -15.19
C ALA A 149 7.90 0.37 -14.28
N GLU A 150 7.61 0.17 -13.01
CA GLU A 150 8.55 -0.35 -12.03
C GLU A 150 8.05 -1.70 -11.51
N SER A 151 8.95 -2.68 -11.46
CA SER A 151 8.67 -4.03 -10.97
C SER A 151 9.37 -4.24 -9.63
N ILE A 152 8.60 -4.53 -8.58
CA ILE A 152 9.11 -4.77 -7.23
C ILE A 152 8.77 -6.21 -6.85
N TYR A 153 9.79 -7.02 -6.55
CA TYR A 153 9.61 -8.34 -5.97
C TYR A 153 9.38 -8.22 -4.46
N ARG A 154 8.26 -8.77 -3.98
CA ARG A 154 7.92 -8.79 -2.56
C ARG A 154 8.23 -10.17 -1.99
N GLU A 155 9.31 -10.28 -1.23
CA GLU A 155 9.75 -11.54 -0.61
C GLU A 155 8.68 -12.16 0.28
N ALA A 156 7.99 -11.33 1.06
CA ALA A 156 6.98 -11.77 2.02
C ALA A 156 5.85 -12.62 1.38
N CYS A 157 5.56 -12.42 0.09
CA CYS A 157 4.55 -13.19 -0.63
C CYS A 157 5.08 -13.89 -1.88
N GLY A 158 6.37 -13.79 -2.18
CA GLY A 158 6.98 -14.30 -3.41
C GLY A 158 6.40 -13.73 -4.71
N GLN A 159 5.71 -12.59 -4.65
CA GLN A 159 4.99 -12.02 -5.80
C GLN A 159 5.72 -10.79 -6.35
N THR A 160 5.82 -10.70 -7.67
CA THR A 160 6.27 -9.49 -8.37
C THR A 160 5.09 -8.54 -8.58
N SER A 161 5.11 -7.39 -7.91
CA SER A 161 4.13 -6.32 -8.14
C SER A 161 4.68 -5.30 -9.12
N VAL A 162 3.90 -4.96 -10.16
CA VAL A 162 4.26 -3.94 -11.14
C VAL A 162 3.43 -2.69 -10.88
N THR A 163 4.09 -1.54 -10.79
CA THR A 163 3.46 -0.23 -10.66
C THR A 163 3.74 0.58 -11.92
N TYR A 164 2.69 1.07 -12.56
CA TYR A 164 2.79 1.94 -13.72
C TYR A 164 2.66 3.40 -13.26
N TYR A 165 3.47 4.30 -13.79
CA TYR A 165 3.37 5.72 -13.50
C TYR A 165 3.01 6.49 -14.76
N SER A 166 2.02 7.36 -14.66
CA SER A 166 1.67 8.29 -15.74
C SER A 166 2.74 9.37 -15.88
N PRO A 167 2.72 10.15 -16.99
CA PRO A 167 3.59 11.31 -17.18
C PRO A 167 3.49 12.35 -16.04
N ASP A 168 2.34 12.44 -15.38
CA ASP A 168 2.10 13.31 -14.22
C ASP A 168 2.63 12.73 -12.89
N GLY A 169 3.29 11.57 -12.92
CA GLY A 169 3.83 10.89 -11.74
C GLY A 169 2.80 10.08 -10.93
N ARG A 170 1.56 9.93 -11.41
CA ARG A 170 0.52 9.15 -10.69
C ARG A 170 0.79 7.67 -10.81
N ALA A 171 0.70 6.93 -9.70
CA ALA A 171 0.95 5.50 -9.65
C ALA A 171 -0.33 4.66 -9.82
N TYR A 172 -0.24 3.59 -10.61
CA TYR A 172 -1.30 2.63 -10.92
C TYR A 172 -0.77 1.21 -10.67
N GLY A 173 -1.29 0.52 -9.66
CA GLY A 173 -0.84 -0.83 -9.30
C GLY A 173 -1.34 -1.96 -10.21
N ALA A 174 -2.15 -1.66 -11.22
CA ALA A 174 -2.71 -2.66 -12.13
C ALA A 174 -2.98 -2.06 -13.52
N VAL A 175 -2.85 -2.88 -14.57
CA VAL A 175 -3.17 -2.48 -15.95
C VAL A 175 -4.65 -2.07 -16.06
N LYS A 176 -5.56 -2.76 -15.37
CA LYS A 176 -6.98 -2.40 -15.29
C LYS A 176 -7.22 -0.98 -14.73
N SER A 177 -6.34 -0.48 -13.87
CA SER A 177 -6.43 0.91 -13.40
C SER A 177 -5.99 1.92 -14.46
N VAL A 178 -5.03 1.53 -15.31
CA VAL A 178 -4.63 2.32 -16.49
C VAL A 178 -5.74 2.32 -17.56
N GLU A 179 -6.38 1.17 -17.79
CA GLU A 179 -7.57 1.05 -18.64
C GLU A 179 -8.69 1.97 -18.15
N ALA A 180 -8.98 1.98 -16.84
CA ALA A 180 -9.99 2.87 -16.27
C ALA A 180 -9.66 4.35 -16.49
N PHE A 181 -8.38 4.74 -16.36
CA PHE A 181 -7.93 6.11 -16.59
C PHE A 181 -8.17 6.55 -18.04
N PHE A 182 -7.79 5.74 -19.02
CA PHE A 182 -8.07 6.04 -20.43
C PHE A 182 -9.54 5.90 -20.78
N GLY A 183 -10.26 4.97 -20.15
CA GLY A 183 -11.70 4.77 -20.27
C GLY A 183 -12.51 6.01 -19.93
N MET A 184 -12.10 6.74 -18.89
CA MET A 184 -12.70 8.04 -18.57
C MET A 184 -12.52 9.08 -19.68
N GLN A 185 -11.38 9.07 -20.36
CA GLN A 185 -11.17 9.95 -21.51
C GLN A 185 -12.05 9.53 -22.68
N VAL A 186 -12.26 8.23 -22.89
CA VAL A 186 -13.19 7.70 -23.90
C VAL A 186 -14.63 8.11 -23.60
N LEU A 187 -15.10 7.95 -22.36
CA LEU A 187 -16.44 8.37 -21.93
C LEU A 187 -16.64 9.88 -22.07
N ALA A 188 -15.58 10.67 -21.90
CA ALA A 188 -15.56 12.10 -22.18
C ALA A 188 -15.50 12.45 -23.69
N GLY A 189 -15.59 11.46 -24.58
CA GLY A 189 -15.57 11.64 -26.03
C GLY A 189 -14.18 11.87 -26.64
N ARG A 190 -13.10 11.75 -25.87
CA ARG A 190 -11.73 11.98 -26.36
C ARG A 190 -11.19 10.75 -27.09
N ASN A 191 -10.49 10.99 -28.20
CA ASN A 191 -9.74 9.97 -28.92
C ASN A 191 -8.30 9.87 -28.37
N ILE A 192 -7.73 8.68 -28.32
CA ILE A 192 -6.45 8.38 -27.64
C ILE A 192 -5.54 7.59 -28.60
N PRO A 193 -5.01 8.23 -29.66
CA PRO A 193 -4.24 7.54 -30.71
C PRO A 193 -2.95 6.89 -30.20
N ILE A 194 -2.40 7.40 -29.09
CA ILE A 194 -1.17 6.89 -28.47
C ILE A 194 -1.25 5.40 -28.08
N ILE A 195 -2.45 4.84 -27.92
CA ILE A 195 -2.65 3.42 -27.59
C ILE A 195 -2.25 2.52 -28.77
N GLU A 196 -2.63 2.89 -29.99
CA GLU A 196 -2.31 2.14 -31.21
C GLU A 196 -0.82 2.25 -31.53
N GLU A 197 -0.27 3.46 -31.39
CA GLU A 197 1.18 3.70 -31.53
C GLU A 197 1.99 2.87 -30.53
N ALA A 198 1.55 2.79 -29.28
CA ALA A 198 2.21 1.97 -28.26
C ALA A 198 2.15 0.48 -28.60
N ARG A 199 1.01 -0.01 -29.11
CA ARG A 199 0.85 -1.41 -29.54
C ARG A 199 1.78 -1.78 -30.69
N ALA A 200 1.95 -0.88 -31.66
CA ALA A 200 2.87 -1.09 -32.78
C ALA A 200 4.34 -1.20 -32.34
N ARG A 201 4.69 -0.66 -31.16
CA ARG A 201 6.04 -0.72 -30.57
C ARG A 201 6.27 -1.94 -29.67
N VAL A 202 5.24 -2.75 -29.42
CA VAL A 202 5.38 -3.95 -28.58
C VAL A 202 6.16 -5.01 -29.33
N LEU A 203 7.27 -5.46 -28.75
CA LEU A 203 8.04 -6.60 -29.25
C LEU A 203 7.32 -7.90 -28.92
N MET A 204 7.27 -8.82 -29.88
CA MET A 204 6.75 -10.18 -29.70
C MET A 204 7.92 -11.17 -29.58
N ASP A 205 7.75 -12.21 -28.77
CA ASP A 205 8.68 -13.33 -28.69
C ASP A 205 8.48 -14.32 -29.86
N GLU A 206 9.33 -15.35 -29.94
CA GLU A 206 9.25 -16.42 -30.95
C GLU A 206 7.90 -17.17 -30.95
N ASN A 207 7.15 -17.10 -29.83
CA ASN A 207 5.84 -17.71 -29.67
C ASN A 207 4.68 -16.72 -29.92
N GLY A 208 4.98 -15.51 -30.40
CA GLY A 208 3.99 -14.46 -30.64
C GLY A 208 3.42 -13.80 -29.37
N ARG A 209 4.07 -13.97 -28.21
CA ARG A 209 3.64 -13.35 -26.95
C ARG A 209 4.34 -11.99 -26.76
N PRO A 210 3.62 -10.98 -26.22
CA PRO A 210 4.20 -9.67 -26.01
C PRO A 210 5.25 -9.70 -24.89
N ILE A 211 6.44 -9.19 -25.20
CA ILE A 211 7.56 -9.09 -24.26
C ILE A 211 7.37 -7.86 -23.37
N ASN A 212 7.26 -8.07 -22.05
CA ASN A 212 7.19 -6.98 -21.09
C ASN A 212 8.58 -6.66 -20.54
N GLU A 213 9.27 -5.71 -21.16
CA GLU A 213 10.61 -5.23 -20.78
C GLU A 213 10.68 -4.80 -19.29
N ALA A 214 9.62 -4.18 -18.77
CA ALA A 214 9.55 -3.75 -17.38
C ALA A 214 9.57 -4.91 -16.37
N ARG A 215 9.35 -6.16 -16.82
CA ARG A 215 9.54 -7.37 -16.00
C ARG A 215 10.90 -8.03 -16.22
N GLN A 216 11.57 -7.73 -17.34
CA GLN A 216 12.87 -8.31 -17.68
C GLN A 216 14.01 -7.59 -16.95
N GLU A 217 13.87 -6.29 -16.75
CA GLU A 217 14.79 -5.51 -15.93
C GLU A 217 14.61 -5.91 -14.46
N ILE A 218 15.53 -6.78 -14.02
CA ILE A 218 16.12 -6.86 -12.69
C ILE A 218 15.15 -6.63 -11.52
N ASN A 219 14.90 -7.69 -10.74
CA ASN A 219 14.29 -7.55 -9.42
C ASN A 219 15.27 -6.79 -8.50
N TYR A 220 15.12 -5.48 -8.45
CA TYR A 220 15.75 -4.67 -7.43
C TYR A 220 15.06 -4.95 -6.10
N GLN A 221 15.79 -5.55 -5.17
CA GLN A 221 15.36 -5.58 -3.77
C GLN A 221 15.79 -4.30 -3.10
N ARG A 222 14.83 -3.61 -2.48
CA ARG A 222 15.12 -2.51 -1.56
C ARG A 222 15.24 -3.11 -0.16
N THR A 223 16.45 -3.18 0.37
CA THR A 223 16.66 -3.59 1.76
C THR A 223 16.11 -2.51 2.71
N LEU A 224 15.90 -2.88 3.98
CA LEU A 224 15.46 -1.93 5.03
C LEU A 224 16.43 -0.73 5.17
N ASP A 225 17.69 -0.93 4.80
CA ASP A 225 18.75 0.09 4.84
C ASP A 225 18.75 1.02 3.60
N GLY A 226 17.84 0.79 2.65
CA GLY A 226 17.69 1.61 1.45
C GLY A 226 18.65 1.26 0.31
N GLU A 227 19.51 0.24 0.47
CA GLU A 227 20.35 -0.25 -0.60
C GLU A 227 19.55 -1.04 -1.64
N ILE A 228 19.87 -0.81 -2.91
CA ILE A 228 19.25 -1.47 -4.05
C ILE A 228 20.15 -2.65 -4.45
N GLN A 229 19.76 -3.87 -4.08
CA GLN A 229 20.49 -5.08 -4.51
C GLN A 229 19.80 -5.71 -5.73
N VAL A 230 20.61 -6.02 -6.74
CA VAL A 230 20.19 -6.74 -7.95
C VAL A 230 20.12 -8.23 -7.63
N GLN A 231 18.91 -8.78 -7.43
CA GLN A 231 18.76 -10.22 -7.35
C GLN A 231 18.36 -10.82 -8.70
N LYS A 232 19.06 -11.89 -9.09
CA LYS A 232 18.63 -12.77 -10.18
C LYS A 232 17.29 -13.38 -9.80
N ARG A 233 16.39 -13.56 -10.78
CA ARG A 233 15.10 -14.22 -10.55
C ARG A 233 15.31 -15.55 -9.81
N PRO A 234 14.54 -15.85 -8.75
CA PRO A 234 14.56 -17.18 -8.17
C PRO A 234 14.22 -18.19 -9.28
N LYS A 235 15.05 -19.23 -9.42
CA LYS A 235 14.83 -20.28 -10.42
C LYS A 235 13.47 -20.92 -10.16
N THR A 236 12.69 -21.12 -11.22
CA THR A 236 11.38 -21.78 -11.16
C THR A 236 11.48 -23.28 -10.86
N SER A 237 12.67 -23.84 -11.00
CA SER A 237 13.02 -25.20 -10.60
C SER A 237 14.24 -25.13 -9.70
N PHE A 238 14.11 -25.62 -8.47
CA PHE A 238 15.24 -25.78 -7.55
C PHE A 238 15.87 -27.15 -7.81
N ASN A 239 17.16 -27.19 -8.12
CA ASN A 239 17.93 -28.42 -8.10
C ASN A 239 18.58 -28.62 -6.72
N GLU A 240 19.09 -29.82 -6.43
CA GLU A 240 19.68 -30.15 -5.12
C GLU A 240 20.86 -29.22 -4.76
N GLU A 241 21.55 -28.70 -5.77
CA GLU A 241 22.67 -27.77 -5.64
C GLU A 241 22.21 -26.37 -5.18
N ASP A 242 21.05 -25.88 -5.63
CA ASP A 242 20.47 -24.60 -5.19
C ASP A 242 20.18 -24.58 -3.67
N TYR A 243 19.88 -25.74 -3.08
CA TYR A 243 19.69 -25.89 -1.64
C TYR A 243 20.99 -25.78 -0.84
N ARG A 244 22.14 -26.12 -1.44
CA ARG A 244 23.45 -26.02 -0.78
C ARG A 244 23.99 -24.59 -0.76
N GLU A 245 23.61 -23.76 -1.74
CA GLU A 245 24.09 -22.37 -1.85
C GLU A 245 23.24 -21.33 -1.09
N CYS A 246 21.97 -21.63 -0.76
CA CYS A 246 21.09 -20.69 -0.07
C CYS A 246 21.45 -20.53 1.42
N ARG A 247 22.29 -19.54 1.74
CA ARG A 247 22.62 -19.10 3.11
C ARG A 247 21.41 -18.53 3.89
N LEU A 248 20.25 -18.35 3.27
CA LEU A 248 18.99 -17.99 3.92
C LEU A 248 17.90 -18.98 3.49
N LEU A 249 17.74 -20.06 4.26
CA LEU A 249 16.52 -20.86 4.18
C LEU A 249 15.43 -20.10 4.92
N VAL A 250 14.58 -19.39 4.18
CA VAL A 250 13.19 -19.18 4.61
C VAL A 250 12.52 -20.54 4.49
N ALA A 251 12.76 -21.40 5.48
CA ALA A 251 12.02 -22.63 5.58
C ALA A 251 10.53 -22.27 5.63
N PRO A 252 9.67 -22.94 4.83
CA PRO A 252 8.23 -22.73 4.93
C PRO A 252 7.86 -22.95 6.40
N THR A 253 7.48 -21.86 7.07
CA THR A 253 7.05 -21.95 8.46
C THR A 253 5.85 -22.88 8.51
N ARG A 254 5.65 -23.55 9.65
CA ARG A 254 4.57 -24.52 9.88
C ARG A 254 3.17 -24.01 9.47
N ASP A 255 2.97 -22.69 9.39
CA ASP A 255 1.73 -22.08 8.90
C ASP A 255 1.61 -22.00 7.36
N SER A 256 2.71 -21.94 6.62
CA SER A 256 2.71 -22.03 5.15
C SER A 256 2.50 -23.45 4.60
N LEU A 257 2.68 -24.48 5.44
CA LEU A 257 2.43 -25.89 5.13
C LEU A 257 1.02 -26.37 5.51
N LYS A 258 0.17 -25.51 6.09
CA LYS A 258 -1.30 -25.74 6.19
C LYS A 258 -1.98 -25.52 4.84
N ASP A 259 -1.25 -25.81 3.78
CA ASP A 259 -1.47 -25.32 2.44
C ASP A 259 -2.55 -26.15 1.77
N LYS A 260 -3.60 -25.47 1.30
CA LYS A 260 -4.63 -26.02 0.39
C LYS A 260 -4.03 -26.75 -0.83
N ARG A 261 -2.74 -26.52 -1.10
CA ARG A 261 -1.93 -27.20 -2.13
C ARG A 261 -1.66 -28.68 -1.84
N LEU A 262 -1.42 -29.07 -0.58
CA LEU A 262 -1.23 -30.48 -0.23
C LEU A 262 -2.56 -31.25 -0.26
N ASP A 263 -3.67 -30.57 0.08
CA ASP A 263 -5.02 -31.10 -0.11
C ASP A 263 -5.36 -31.25 -1.60
N ALA A 264 -5.01 -30.26 -2.43
CA ALA A 264 -5.23 -30.30 -3.88
C ALA A 264 -4.39 -31.37 -4.60
N ALA A 265 -3.27 -31.79 -4.00
CA ALA A 265 -2.42 -32.85 -4.53
C ALA A 265 -2.95 -34.27 -4.25
N GLY A 266 -4.04 -34.41 -3.46
CA GLY A 266 -4.66 -35.71 -3.17
C GLY A 266 -3.81 -36.65 -2.31
N LEU A 267 -2.80 -36.12 -1.60
CA LEU A 267 -1.90 -36.95 -0.80
C LEU A 267 -2.62 -37.53 0.44
N PRO A 268 -2.44 -38.83 0.73
CA PRO A 268 -2.94 -39.44 1.96
C PRO A 268 -2.48 -38.68 3.21
N ALA A 269 -3.31 -38.63 4.25
CA ALA A 269 -3.02 -37.90 5.47
C ALA A 269 -1.69 -38.32 6.13
N ALA A 270 -1.37 -39.62 6.09
CA ALA A 270 -0.13 -40.16 6.63
C ALA A 270 1.13 -39.65 5.89
N GLU A 271 1.07 -39.54 4.56
CA GLU A 271 2.20 -39.02 3.76
C GLU A 271 2.41 -37.52 3.99
N ARG A 272 1.32 -36.77 4.21
CA ARG A 272 1.40 -35.35 4.57
C ARG A 272 2.06 -35.14 5.93
N GLU A 273 1.70 -35.96 6.91
CA GLU A 273 2.29 -35.90 8.26
C GLU A 273 3.77 -36.31 8.24
N ALA A 274 4.14 -37.31 7.44
CA ALA A 274 5.53 -37.71 7.24
C ALA A 274 6.36 -36.60 6.58
N LEU A 275 5.84 -35.95 5.53
CA LEU A 275 6.50 -34.82 4.87
C LEU A 275 6.67 -33.62 5.82
N GLN A 276 5.64 -33.28 6.59
CA GLN A 276 5.71 -32.20 7.58
C GLN A 276 6.73 -32.49 8.69
N SER A 277 6.78 -33.75 9.15
CA SER A 277 7.76 -34.18 10.16
C SER A 277 9.18 -34.14 9.62
N SER A 278 9.40 -34.65 8.40
CA SER A 278 10.70 -34.62 7.72
C SER A 278 11.18 -33.18 7.50
N ALA A 279 10.31 -32.29 7.00
CA ALA A 279 10.63 -30.87 6.82
C ALA A 279 10.98 -30.18 8.16
N SER A 280 10.26 -30.52 9.23
CA SER A 280 10.52 -29.98 10.57
C SER A 280 11.85 -30.47 11.14
N GLU A 281 12.20 -31.73 10.91
CA GLU A 281 13.47 -32.33 11.34
C GLU A 281 14.66 -31.75 10.57
N LEU A 282 14.52 -31.61 9.25
CA LEU A 282 15.52 -31.00 8.38
C LEU A 282 15.77 -29.53 8.80
N LEU A 283 14.72 -28.79 9.12
CA LEU A 283 14.83 -27.43 9.67
C LEU A 283 15.57 -27.40 11.02
N ARG A 284 15.23 -28.31 11.95
CA ARG A 284 15.93 -28.41 13.25
C ARG A 284 17.41 -28.69 13.06
N ARG A 285 17.76 -29.61 12.14
CA ARG A 285 19.14 -29.96 11.83
C ARG A 285 19.92 -28.77 11.29
N LEU A 286 19.37 -28.06 10.31
CA LEU A 286 19.99 -26.88 9.73
C LEU A 286 20.19 -25.75 10.75
N VAL A 287 19.24 -25.55 11.66
CA VAL A 287 19.36 -24.58 12.76
C VAL A 287 20.45 -25.00 13.75
N ALA A 288 20.56 -26.29 14.06
CA ALA A 288 21.59 -26.82 14.94
C ALA A 288 23.00 -26.69 14.32
N GLU A 289 23.15 -27.04 13.04
CA GLU A 289 24.41 -26.90 12.30
C GLU A 289 24.87 -25.43 12.25
N ARG A 290 23.97 -24.47 12.01
CA ARG A 290 24.32 -23.04 12.03
C ARG A 290 24.70 -22.49 13.40
N ARG A 291 24.18 -23.05 14.49
CA ARG A 291 24.60 -22.65 15.84
C ARG A 291 26.02 -23.11 16.16
N LEU A 292 26.54 -24.11 15.44
CA LEU A 292 27.91 -24.61 15.60
C LEU A 292 28.92 -23.81 14.75
N GLU A 293 28.47 -23.06 13.75
CA GLU A 293 29.32 -22.25 12.86
C GLU A 293 29.44 -20.77 13.28
N ALA A 294 28.78 -20.35 14.37
CA ALA A 294 28.96 -19.01 14.94
C ALA A 294 30.19 -19.02 15.89
N PRO A 295 31.27 -18.28 15.58
CA PRO A 295 32.40 -18.12 16.50
C PRO A 295 32.04 -17.33 17.75
#